data_AF-G2JB34-F1
#
_entry.id   AF-G2JB34-F1
#
_cell.length_a   1.000
_cell.length_b   1.000
_cell.length_c   1.000
_cell.angle_alpha   90.00
_cell.angle_beta   90.00
_cell.angle_gamma   90.00
#
_symmetry.space_group_name_H-M   'P 1'
#
loop_
_entity.id
_entity.type
_entity.pdbx_description
1 polymer ?
#
loop_
_entity_poly.entity_id
_entity_poly.type
_entity_poly.pdbx_seq_one_letter_code
_entity_poly.pdbx_strand_id
1 'polypeptide(L)'
;MVRLHRGMPVTDSLAIAREFKRLHKNVLATLDSLIADSSISRLDFKPAKYLDTQGKQRRAMELTERGALIAMPFIGGKNSRTGQVRLVDAFMQLRQQTVEKHAETWKGIRQHVAAQKQEITVLKPKAQFQVGIYPVAFLRRSCIGSAS
;
A
#
# COMPACT_ATOMS: atom_id res chain seq x y z
N MET A 1 -0.87 -12.69 -14.26
CA MET A 1 0.27 -11.93 -14.82
C MET A 1 0.84 -10.96 -13.79
N VAL A 2 -0.02 -10.12 -13.19
CA VAL A 2 0.33 -9.19 -12.10
C VAL A 2 0.11 -9.87 -10.73
N ARG A 3 0.92 -9.53 -9.73
CA ARG A 3 0.80 -9.94 -8.32
C ARG A 3 0.95 -8.75 -7.40
N LEU A 4 0.47 -8.87 -6.15
CA LEU A 4 0.72 -7.85 -5.11
C LEU A 4 2.06 -8.13 -4.41
N HIS A 5 2.94 -7.14 -4.38
CA HIS A 5 4.14 -7.15 -3.55
C HIS A 5 4.14 -5.90 -2.67
N ARG A 6 4.03 -6.10 -1.35
CA ARG A 6 3.90 -5.02 -0.35
C ARG A 6 2.75 -4.04 -0.65
N GLY A 7 1.61 -4.57 -1.10
CA GLY A 7 0.43 -3.78 -1.46
C GLY A 7 0.53 -3.04 -2.80
N MET A 8 1.64 -3.14 -3.52
CA MET A 8 1.79 -2.57 -4.86
C MET A 8 1.63 -3.66 -5.93
N PRO A 9 0.96 -3.36 -7.05
CA PRO A 9 0.89 -4.27 -8.16
C PRO A 9 2.24 -4.34 -8.87
N VAL A 10 2.78 -5.55 -9.00
CA VAL A 10 4.06 -5.83 -9.68
C VAL A 10 3.91 -7.00 -10.63
N THR A 11 4.78 -7.06 -11.63
CA THR A 11 4.84 -8.15 -12.61
C THR A 11 6.21 -8.79 -12.62
N ASP A 12 6.28 -10.11 -12.78
CA ASP A 12 7.55 -10.80 -12.93
C ASP A 12 7.91 -10.96 -14.41
N SER A 13 9.18 -10.76 -14.74
CA SER A 13 9.77 -11.07 -16.06
C SER A 13 9.42 -12.48 -16.58
N LEU A 14 9.30 -13.47 -15.70
CA LEU A 14 8.88 -14.83 -16.08
C LEU A 14 7.41 -14.88 -16.51
N ALA A 15 6.53 -14.09 -15.86
CA ALA A 15 5.14 -13.98 -16.27
C ALA A 15 5.02 -13.30 -17.65
N ILE A 16 5.83 -12.25 -17.90
CA ILE A 16 5.92 -11.59 -19.21
C ILE A 16 6.39 -12.58 -20.29
N ALA A 17 7.43 -13.36 -20.00
CA ALA A 17 7.94 -14.37 -20.94
C ALA A 17 6.86 -15.39 -21.34
N ARG A 18 6.05 -15.83 -20.37
CA ARG A 18 4.92 -16.75 -20.60
C ARG A 18 3.82 -16.11 -21.45
N GLU A 19 3.46 -14.85 -21.17
CA GLU A 19 2.42 -14.14 -21.92
C GLU A 19 2.78 -14.01 -23.41
N PHE A 20 4.01 -13.62 -23.71
CA PHE A 20 4.47 -13.44 -25.08
C PHE A 20 5.01 -14.71 -25.74
N LYS A 21 5.00 -15.84 -25.03
CA LYS A 21 5.60 -17.12 -25.47
C LYS A 21 7.04 -16.92 -25.96
N ARG A 22 7.82 -16.10 -25.23
CA ARG A 22 9.22 -15.81 -25.51
C ARG A 22 10.13 -16.52 -24.52
N LEU A 23 11.35 -16.83 -24.95
CA LEU A 23 12.36 -17.37 -24.05
C LEU A 23 12.70 -16.33 -22.97
N HIS A 24 12.69 -16.76 -21.71
CA HIS A 24 12.99 -15.89 -20.56
C HIS A 24 14.34 -15.17 -20.69
N LYS A 25 15.35 -15.85 -21.26
CA LYS A 25 16.67 -15.24 -21.52
C LYS A 25 16.60 -14.00 -22.43
N ASN A 26 15.72 -14.02 -23.44
CA ASN A 26 15.56 -12.91 -24.38
C ASN A 26 14.83 -11.74 -23.69
N VAL A 27 13.84 -12.05 -22.84
CA VAL A 27 13.15 -11.04 -22.03
C VAL A 27 14.12 -10.33 -21.10
N LEU A 28 14.99 -11.07 -20.41
CA LEU A 28 16.02 -10.49 -19.56
C LEU A 28 16.99 -9.62 -20.36
N ALA A 29 17.44 -10.07 -21.54
CA ALA A 29 18.33 -9.30 -22.40
C ALA A 29 17.69 -7.97 -22.85
N THR A 30 16.41 -7.98 -23.25
CA THR A 30 15.69 -6.75 -23.60
C THR A 30 15.56 -5.81 -22.40
N LEU A 31 15.23 -6.34 -21.22
CA LEU A 31 15.17 -5.54 -20.00
C LEU A 31 16.54 -4.95 -19.63
N ASP A 32 17.62 -5.71 -19.77
CA ASP A 32 18.98 -5.23 -19.52
C ASP A 32 19.36 -4.09 -20.47
N SER A 33 18.98 -4.19 -21.75
CA SER A 33 19.16 -3.09 -22.72
C SER A 33 18.39 -1.84 -22.30
N LEU A 34 17.10 -1.99 -21.93
CA LEU A 34 16.28 -0.85 -21.52
C LEU A 34 16.77 -0.18 -20.23
N ILE A 35 17.40 -0.96 -19.34
CA ILE A 35 18.06 -0.43 -18.14
C ILE A 35 19.34 0.32 -18.51
N ALA A 36 20.14 -0.22 -19.44
CA ALA A 36 21.34 0.44 -19.94
C ALA A 36 21.02 1.78 -20.65
N ASP A 37 19.93 1.79 -21.42
CA ASP A 37 19.42 2.97 -22.13
C ASP A 37 18.69 3.95 -21.19
N SER A 38 18.66 3.68 -19.89
CA SER A 38 17.95 4.48 -18.86
C SER A 38 16.45 4.69 -19.13
N SER A 39 15.85 3.86 -19.99
CA SER A 39 14.42 3.87 -20.28
C SER A 39 13.61 3.33 -19.10
N ILE A 40 14.19 2.37 -18.37
CA ILE A 40 13.66 1.84 -17.12
C ILE A 40 14.55 2.33 -15.97
N SER A 41 13.97 3.06 -15.03
CA SER A 41 14.71 3.52 -13.85
C SER A 41 15.00 2.37 -12.90
N ARG A 42 16.04 2.51 -12.06
CA ARG A 42 16.33 1.56 -10.96
C ARG A 42 15.18 1.39 -9.97
N LEU A 43 14.23 2.32 -9.92
CA LEU A 43 13.03 2.22 -9.09
C LEU A 43 11.92 1.38 -9.75
N ASP A 44 11.98 1.21 -11.07
CA ASP A 44 10.96 0.51 -11.84
C ASP A 44 11.17 -1.00 -11.91
N PHE A 45 12.29 -1.50 -11.37
CA PHE A 45 12.56 -2.92 -11.30
C PHE A 45 13.30 -3.31 -10.01
N LYS A 46 13.20 -4.60 -9.66
CA LYS A 46 13.95 -5.22 -8.57
C LYS A 46 14.50 -6.56 -9.02
N PRO A 47 15.77 -6.89 -8.72
CA PRO A 47 16.31 -8.21 -8.99
C PRO A 47 15.59 -9.26 -8.14
N ALA A 48 15.26 -10.38 -8.76
CA ALA A 48 14.59 -11.51 -8.14
C ALA A 48 15.25 -12.82 -8.57
N LYS A 49 14.88 -13.91 -7.91
CA LYS A 49 15.31 -15.27 -8.27
C LYS A 49 14.11 -16.20 -8.23
N TYR A 50 14.12 -17.22 -9.07
CA TYR A 50 13.14 -18.31 -9.03
C TYR A 50 13.84 -19.65 -9.19
N LEU A 51 13.18 -20.71 -8.71
CA LEU A 51 13.63 -22.08 -8.94
C LEU A 51 13.03 -22.60 -10.23
N ASP A 52 13.88 -23.11 -11.10
CA ASP A 52 13.49 -23.80 -12.33
C ASP A 52 12.91 -25.19 -12.03
N THR A 53 12.34 -25.86 -13.03
CA THR A 53 11.83 -27.24 -12.90
C THR A 53 12.90 -28.23 -12.46
N GLN A 54 14.17 -27.92 -12.72
CA GLN A 54 15.35 -28.69 -12.31
C GLN A 54 15.87 -28.33 -10.92
N GLY A 55 15.15 -27.50 -10.14
CA GLY A 55 15.59 -27.03 -8.81
C GLY A 55 16.75 -26.04 -8.85
N LYS A 56 17.17 -25.57 -10.04
CA LYS A 56 18.25 -24.59 -10.19
C LYS A 56 17.73 -23.17 -10.00
N GLN A 57 18.47 -22.35 -9.25
CA GLN A 57 18.16 -20.93 -9.13
C GLN A 57 18.45 -20.21 -10.46
N ARG A 58 17.47 -19.43 -10.92
CA ARG A 58 17.54 -18.61 -12.13
C ARG A 58 17.26 -17.15 -11.79
N ARG A 59 17.91 -16.25 -12.53
CA ARG A 59 17.66 -14.81 -12.43
C ARG A 59 16.26 -14.49 -12.95
N ALA A 60 15.55 -13.67 -12.18
CA ALA A 60 14.36 -12.96 -12.62
C ALA A 60 14.47 -11.48 -12.24
N MET A 61 13.58 -10.70 -12.80
CA MET A 61 13.32 -9.32 -12.40
C MET A 61 11.84 -9.17 -12.11
N GLU A 62 11.54 -8.48 -11.02
CA GLU A 62 10.22 -7.96 -10.68
C GLU A 62 10.16 -6.53 -11.21
N LEU A 63 9.06 -6.17 -11.86
CA LEU A 63 8.85 -4.89 -12.50
C LEU A 63 7.64 -4.19 -11.87
N THR A 64 7.75 -2.88 -11.70
CA THR A 64 6.59 -2.03 -11.38
C THR A 64 5.65 -1.96 -12.58
N GLU A 65 4.45 -1.43 -12.36
CA GLU A 65 3.50 -1.13 -13.45
C GLU A 65 4.16 -0.31 -14.56
N ARG A 66 4.83 0.80 -14.20
CA ARG A 66 5.53 1.66 -15.17
C ARG A 66 6.62 0.89 -15.92
N GLY A 67 7.50 0.17 -15.21
CA GLY A 67 8.57 -0.60 -15.83
C GLY A 67 8.06 -1.66 -16.80
N ALA A 68 6.98 -2.36 -16.42
CA ALA A 68 6.34 -3.37 -17.27
C ALA A 68 5.71 -2.73 -18.53
N LEU A 69 5.02 -1.59 -18.39
CA LEU A 69 4.40 -0.88 -19.51
C LEU A 69 5.43 -0.37 -20.52
N ILE A 70 6.59 0.09 -20.07
CA ILE A 70 7.70 0.50 -20.93
C ILE A 70 8.33 -0.71 -21.63
N ALA A 71 8.53 -1.82 -20.90
CA ALA A 71 9.24 -2.99 -21.43
C ALA A 71 8.42 -3.80 -22.47
N MET A 72 7.11 -3.90 -22.27
CA MET A 72 6.24 -4.76 -23.09
C MET A 72 6.28 -4.53 -24.61
N PRO A 73 6.28 -3.30 -25.15
CA PRO A 73 6.35 -3.10 -26.59
C PRO A 73 7.62 -3.69 -27.21
N PHE A 74 8.75 -3.63 -26.50
CA PHE A 74 10.04 -4.18 -26.96
C PHE A 74 10.09 -5.71 -26.89
N ILE A 75 9.35 -6.33 -25.96
CA ILE A 75 9.34 -7.79 -25.78
C ILE A 75 8.33 -8.46 -26.72
N GLY A 76 7.16 -7.84 -26.91
CA GLY A 76 6.02 -8.48 -27.56
C GLY A 76 6.10 -8.59 -29.08
N GLY A 77 6.97 -7.82 -29.74
CA GLY A 77 7.09 -7.81 -31.20
C GLY A 77 5.73 -7.63 -31.88
N LYS A 78 5.33 -8.57 -32.76
CA LYS A 78 4.03 -8.56 -33.45
C LYS A 78 2.82 -8.66 -32.52
N ASN A 79 2.97 -9.27 -31.33
CA ASN A 79 1.89 -9.46 -30.35
C ASN A 79 1.92 -8.39 -29.24
N SER A 80 2.79 -7.38 -29.36
CA SER A 80 2.97 -6.33 -28.35
C SER A 80 1.66 -5.62 -28.01
N ARG A 81 0.88 -5.22 -29.02
CA ARG A 81 -0.41 -4.52 -28.83
C ARG A 81 -1.36 -5.31 -27.94
N THR A 82 -1.59 -6.58 -28.25
CA THR A 82 -2.51 -7.44 -27.48
C THR A 82 -1.99 -7.68 -26.07
N GLY A 83 -0.68 -7.93 -25.90
CA GLY A 83 -0.09 -8.12 -24.58
C GLY A 83 -0.13 -6.86 -23.73
N GLN A 84 0.05 -5.69 -24.33
CA GLN A 84 -0.02 -4.40 -23.63
C GLN A 84 -1.43 -4.12 -23.11
N VAL A 85 -2.48 -4.36 -23.92
CA VAL A 85 -3.88 -4.25 -23.46
C VAL A 85 -4.11 -5.17 -22.26
N ARG A 86 -3.73 -6.44 -22.36
CA ARG A 86 -3.88 -7.41 -21.25
C ARG A 86 -3.12 -7.02 -20.00
N LEU A 87 -1.94 -6.40 -20.15
CA LEU A 87 -1.16 -5.91 -19.02
C LEU A 87 -1.88 -4.77 -18.31
N VAL A 88 -2.34 -3.77 -19.07
CA VAL A 88 -3.11 -2.66 -18.52
C VAL A 88 -4.36 -3.17 -17.80
N ASP A 89 -5.13 -4.06 -18.44
CA ASP A 89 -6.33 -4.63 -17.86
C ASP A 89 -6.04 -5.38 -16.55
N ALA A 90 -4.96 -6.18 -16.52
CA ALA A 90 -4.56 -6.92 -15.33
C ALA A 90 -4.15 -5.99 -14.17
N PHE A 91 -3.48 -4.86 -14.46
CA PHE A 91 -3.17 -3.85 -13.45
C PHE A 91 -4.43 -3.17 -12.93
N MET A 92 -5.34 -2.76 -13.83
CA MET A 92 -6.60 -2.11 -13.44
C MET A 92 -7.47 -3.01 -12.57
N GLN A 93 -7.62 -4.29 -12.92
CA GLN A 93 -8.36 -5.27 -12.13
C GLN A 93 -7.78 -5.42 -10.72
N LEU A 94 -6.46 -5.52 -10.60
CA LEU A 94 -5.80 -5.70 -9.30
C LEU A 94 -5.92 -4.43 -8.43
N ARG A 95 -5.86 -3.24 -9.04
CA ARG A 95 -6.10 -1.97 -8.35
C ARG A 95 -7.53 -1.89 -7.83
N GLN A 96 -8.51 -2.24 -8.65
CA GLN A 96 -9.93 -2.23 -8.27
C GLN A 96 -10.20 -3.17 -7.08
N GLN A 97 -9.70 -4.40 -7.14
CA GLN A 97 -9.81 -5.37 -6.04
C GLN A 97 -9.18 -4.88 -4.74
N THR A 98 -8.08 -4.13 -4.83
CA THR A 98 -7.40 -3.57 -3.66
C THR A 98 -8.26 -2.48 -3.02
N VAL A 99 -8.83 -1.58 -3.84
CA VAL A 99 -9.73 -0.52 -3.38
C VAL A 99 -11.00 -1.08 -2.74
N GLU A 100 -11.61 -2.10 -3.36
CA GLU A 100 -12.82 -2.74 -2.86
C GLU A 100 -12.60 -3.37 -1.48
N LYS A 101 -11.54 -4.16 -1.31
CA LYS A 101 -11.19 -4.77 -0.02
C LYS A 101 -10.94 -3.71 1.05
N HIS A 102 -10.25 -2.62 0.70
CA HIS A 102 -10.08 -1.50 1.62
C HIS A 102 -11.43 -0.86 1.97
N ALA A 103 -12.30 -0.60 0.99
CA ALA A 103 -13.60 0.00 1.22
C ALA A 103 -14.51 -0.85 2.12
N GLU A 104 -14.49 -2.17 1.96
CA GLU A 104 -15.19 -3.13 2.83
C GLU A 104 -14.66 -3.07 4.26
N THR A 105 -13.33 -3.09 4.41
CA THR A 105 -12.66 -2.96 5.72
C THR A 105 -13.06 -1.66 6.41
N TRP A 106 -13.09 -0.53 5.68
CA TRP A 106 -13.52 0.77 6.20
C TRP A 106 -15.02 0.83 6.53
N LYS A 107 -15.87 0.05 5.84
CA LYS A 107 -17.29 -0.07 6.21
C LYS A 107 -17.45 -0.83 7.52
N GLY A 108 -16.77 -1.96 7.69
CA GLY A 108 -16.78 -2.75 8.93
C GLY A 108 -16.28 -1.95 10.14
N ILE A 109 -15.13 -1.28 10.00
CA ILE A 109 -14.59 -0.41 11.07
C ILE A 109 -15.59 0.70 11.43
N ARG A 110 -16.19 1.37 10.44
CA ARG A 110 -17.21 2.41 10.70
C ARG A 110 -18.43 1.86 11.43
N GLN A 111 -18.89 0.66 11.09
CA GLN A 111 -20.01 0.01 11.77
C GLN A 111 -19.68 -0.34 13.22
N HIS A 112 -18.50 -0.90 13.49
CA HIS A 112 -18.04 -1.19 14.85
C HIS A 112 -17.87 0.06 15.70
N VAL A 113 -17.27 1.12 15.14
CA VAL A 113 -17.10 2.41 15.83
C VAL A 113 -18.46 3.08 16.10
N ALA A 114 -19.41 3.00 15.16
CA ALA A 114 -20.76 3.52 15.36
C ALA A 114 -21.51 2.76 16.47
N ALA A 115 -21.38 1.43 16.52
CA ALA A 115 -21.95 0.60 17.58
C ALA A 115 -21.34 0.91 18.95
N GLN A 116 -20.01 1.03 19.05
CA GLN A 116 -19.34 1.40 20.32
C GLN A 116 -19.70 2.81 20.81
N LYS A 117 -19.95 3.76 19.89
CA LYS A 117 -20.38 5.11 20.27
C LYS A 117 -21.73 5.13 20.99
N GLN A 118 -22.62 4.19 20.67
CA GLN A 118 -23.91 4.08 21.33
C GLN A 118 -23.73 3.62 22.77
N GLU A 119 -22.91 2.60 23.04
CA GLU A 119 -22.56 2.14 24.39
C GLU A 119 -21.92 3.23 25.27
N ILE A 120 -20.98 4.02 24.72
CA ILE A 120 -20.31 5.10 25.48
C ILE A 120 -21.28 6.25 25.80
N THR A 121 -22.30 6.48 24.95
CA THR A 121 -23.33 7.51 25.19
C THR A 121 -24.27 7.12 26.33
N VAL A 122 -24.58 5.82 26.46
CA VAL A 122 -25.43 5.30 27.55
C VAL A 122 -24.71 5.33 28.91
N LEU A 123 -23.37 5.22 28.90
CA LEU A 123 -22.54 5.20 30.11
C LEU A 123 -22.03 6.56 30.58
N LYS A 124 -22.56 7.70 30.10
CA LYS A 124 -22.35 8.98 30.80
C LYS A 124 -23.43 9.13 31.87
N PRO A 125 -23.17 8.80 33.16
CA PRO A 125 -24.11 9.19 34.19
C PRO A 125 -24.11 10.72 34.22
N LYS A 126 -25.27 11.31 34.46
CA LYS A 126 -25.40 12.72 34.86
C LYS A 126 -24.57 12.93 36.13
N ALA A 127 -23.29 13.26 36.00
CA ALA A 127 -22.56 13.92 37.06
C ALA A 127 -23.10 15.35 37.12
N GLN A 128 -24.21 15.51 37.85
CA GLN A 128 -24.77 16.78 38.24
C GLN A 128 -23.79 17.38 39.25
N PHE A 129 -22.79 18.10 38.73
CA PHE A 129 -21.83 18.81 39.54
C PHE A 129 -22.55 20.05 40.12
N GLN A 130 -23.15 19.87 41.29
CA GLN A 130 -23.75 20.96 42.05
C GLN A 130 -22.59 21.79 42.61
N VAL A 131 -22.30 22.93 41.97
CA VAL A 131 -21.37 23.92 42.50
C VAL A 131 -21.98 24.53 43.77
N GLY A 132 -21.68 23.91 44.91
CA GLY A 132 -21.98 24.45 46.22
C GLY A 132 -21.22 25.75 46.42
N ILE A 133 -21.96 26.85 46.53
CA ILE A 133 -21.46 28.15 46.96
C ILE A 133 -21.03 27.99 48.43
N TYR A 134 -19.73 27.93 48.68
CA TYR A 134 -19.18 28.09 50.03
C TYR A 134 -18.75 29.56 50.20
N PRO A 135 -19.23 30.27 51.23
CA PRO A 135 -18.74 31.61 51.54
C PRO A 135 -17.32 31.47 52.06
N VAL A 136 -16.36 32.15 51.42
CA VAL A 136 -14.99 32.20 51.89
C VAL A 136 -14.93 33.15 53.09
N ALA A 137 -15.13 32.61 54.29
CA ALA A 137 -14.74 33.28 55.53
C ALA A 137 -13.20 33.28 55.59
N PHE A 138 -12.59 34.28 54.97
CA PHE A 138 -11.16 34.52 55.03
C PHE A 138 -10.80 34.97 56.46
N LEU A 139 -10.21 34.02 57.20
CA LEU A 139 -9.86 34.13 58.60
C LEU A 139 -8.87 35.29 58.79
N ARG A 140 -9.29 36.27 59.60
CA ARG A 140 -8.47 37.33 60.20
C ARG A 140 -7.28 36.69 60.91
N ARG A 141 -6.04 37.06 60.54
CA ARG A 141 -4.87 36.84 61.41
C ARG A 141 -4.21 38.18 61.69
N SER A 142 -4.65 38.78 62.80
CA SER A 142 -3.86 39.75 63.54
C SER A 142 -2.58 39.07 64.02
N CYS A 143 -1.42 39.56 63.57
CA CYS A 143 -0.18 39.46 64.33
C CYS A 143 0.49 40.84 64.27
N ILE A 144 0.62 41.41 65.46
CA ILE A 144 1.18 42.70 65.84
C ILE A 144 2.70 42.55 65.99
N GLY A 145 3.45 43.61 65.70
CA GLY A 145 4.81 43.87 66.18
C GLY A 145 5.90 43.68 65.11
N SER A 146 6.90 44.56 64.96
CA SER A 146 7.33 45.70 65.76
C SER A 146 8.36 46.55 64.99
N ALA A 147 8.33 47.86 65.23
CA ALA A 147 9.46 48.82 65.32
C ALA A 147 10.76 48.54 64.53
N SER A 148 11.11 49.47 63.64
CA SER A 148 12.14 50.51 63.87
C SER A 148 12.18 51.51 62.71
#